data_AF-A0A0G4G394-F1
#
_entry.id   AF-A0A0G4G394-F1
#
_cell.length_a   1.000
_cell.length_b   1.000
_cell.length_c   1.000
_cell.angle_alpha   90.00
_cell.angle_beta   90.00
_cell.angle_gamma   90.00
#
_symmetry.space_group_name_H-M   'P 1'
#
loop_
_entity.id
_entity.type
_entity.pdbx_description
1 polymer ?
#
loop_
_entity_poly.entity_id
_entity_poly.type
_entity_poly.pdbx_seq_one_letter_code
_entity_poly.pdbx_strand_id
1 'polypeptide(L)'
;MQHAEQHHQQQQQQHSVWYVCAHRGSDFPLQDVLRLRKTCKWSRALFGADQLRHLLSQWTTDDELSTQAGLRWTANGQQLLTFDEQQMGVGDLLAALCVTEMGGWSEMSEAIELAGQCGNCQLPVRLTSADLHQYPNKTAYLAAPRVLAQLKMVGPHIDFGNGVTFQLFQYGNTLRAIQDQAGFEIDINPPLPPNHPYQQHRQPHDPPVRSRIAHAPALGWQLTWGARDYASVSSFVKRIVLDHFSGTHQINSTYRMINRHVDNNRLQTIVTQSPHTSGGMHHDINPLRCRLHFASSHPDGHRPSLRRVDHLGVLIYTTESAVFGVGDAFKNRFPVTYRLARAVLGDVISAMFFGP
;
A
#
# COMPACT_ATOMS: atom_id res chain seq x y z
N MET A 1 -42.48 64.68 -18.52
CA MET A 1 -41.22 64.52 -17.75
C MET A 1 -41.59 64.38 -16.29
N GLN A 2 -42.12 63.22 -15.94
CA GLN A 2 -42.54 62.79 -14.61
C GLN A 2 -42.54 61.26 -14.67
N HIS A 3 -42.17 60.63 -13.57
CA HIS A 3 -42.09 59.19 -13.31
C HIS A 3 -40.85 58.45 -13.82
N ALA A 4 -39.79 58.44 -13.00
CA ALA A 4 -38.89 57.28 -12.86
C ALA A 4 -38.00 57.29 -11.59
N GLU A 5 -38.31 58.06 -10.54
CA GLU A 5 -37.41 58.21 -9.37
C GLU A 5 -37.84 57.44 -8.10
N GLN A 6 -38.72 56.43 -8.18
CA GLN A 6 -39.22 55.77 -6.95
C GLN A 6 -39.33 54.24 -6.94
N HIS A 7 -38.74 53.52 -7.90
CA HIS A 7 -38.66 52.06 -7.81
C HIS A 7 -37.30 51.56 -8.28
N HIS A 8 -36.42 51.21 -7.33
CA HIS A 8 -35.57 50.00 -7.36
C HIS A 8 -34.62 49.86 -6.15
N GLN A 9 -34.87 50.61 -5.06
CA GLN A 9 -34.19 50.43 -3.76
C GLN A 9 -34.56 49.11 -3.02
N GLN A 10 -35.04 48.08 -3.72
CA GLN A 10 -35.51 46.82 -3.12
C GLN A 10 -35.26 45.56 -3.97
N GLN A 11 -34.23 45.54 -4.83
CA GLN A 11 -33.82 44.34 -5.59
C GLN A 11 -32.32 43.98 -5.44
N GLN A 12 -31.74 44.19 -4.26
CA GLN A 12 -30.49 43.52 -3.87
C GLN A 12 -30.72 42.23 -3.05
N GLN A 13 -31.88 41.61 -3.23
CA GLN A 13 -32.07 40.18 -2.95
C GLN A 13 -32.01 39.41 -4.27
N GLN A 14 -30.79 39.18 -4.78
CA GLN A 14 -30.54 38.05 -5.68
C GLN A 14 -29.18 37.42 -5.34
N HIS A 15 -29.26 36.44 -4.45
CA HIS A 15 -28.58 35.14 -4.48
C HIS A 15 -27.29 35.02 -5.31
N SER A 16 -26.17 34.78 -4.62
CA SER A 16 -25.08 33.94 -5.14
C SER A 16 -24.25 33.28 -4.02
N VAL A 17 -24.92 32.73 -2.99
CA VAL A 17 -24.31 31.79 -2.02
C VAL A 17 -24.69 30.33 -2.35
N TRP A 18 -25.35 30.09 -3.49
CA TRP A 18 -25.86 28.76 -3.86
C TRP A 18 -25.10 28.06 -5.00
N TYR A 19 -23.98 28.63 -5.47
CA TYR A 19 -23.23 28.08 -6.62
C TYR A 19 -21.88 27.42 -6.26
N VAL A 20 -21.61 27.19 -4.98
CA VAL A 20 -20.35 26.57 -4.51
C VAL A 20 -20.57 25.13 -4.03
N CYS A 21 -21.81 24.67 -3.82
CA CYS A 21 -22.06 23.38 -3.16
C CYS A 21 -23.09 22.46 -3.85
N ALA A 22 -23.49 22.74 -5.08
CA ALA A 22 -24.38 21.85 -5.81
C ALA A 22 -24.00 21.84 -7.28
N HIS A 23 -23.76 20.63 -7.80
CA HIS A 23 -23.51 20.18 -9.18
C HIS A 23 -22.14 19.49 -9.28
N ARG A 24 -22.22 18.17 -9.49
CA ARG A 24 -21.18 17.14 -9.62
C ARG A 24 -19.77 17.67 -9.94
N GLY A 25 -18.79 17.21 -9.15
CA GLY A 25 -17.37 17.26 -9.51
C GLY A 25 -16.63 18.52 -9.08
N SER A 26 -17.00 19.14 -7.95
CA SER A 26 -16.32 20.33 -7.45
C SER A 26 -14.95 19.99 -6.86
N ASP A 27 -13.95 19.91 -7.74
CA ASP A 27 -12.55 20.21 -7.46
C ASP A 27 -12.48 21.64 -6.88
N PHE A 28 -12.75 21.79 -5.58
CA PHE A 28 -12.06 22.85 -4.85
C PHE A 28 -10.74 22.23 -4.45
N PRO A 29 -9.64 22.47 -5.19
CA PRO A 29 -8.35 22.08 -4.68
C PRO A 29 -8.27 22.68 -3.27
N LEU A 30 -7.81 21.90 -2.27
CA LEU A 30 -7.58 22.42 -0.91
C LEU A 30 -6.86 23.79 -0.92
N GLN A 31 -6.08 24.04 -1.97
CA GLN A 31 -5.45 25.31 -2.29
C GLN A 31 -6.43 26.50 -2.36
N ASP A 32 -7.62 26.35 -2.93
CA ASP A 32 -8.67 27.38 -2.98
C ASP A 32 -9.34 27.57 -1.62
N VAL A 33 -9.57 26.49 -0.87
CA VAL A 33 -10.05 26.58 0.53
C VAL A 33 -9.06 27.34 1.41
N LEU A 34 -7.76 27.00 1.31
CA LEU A 34 -6.68 27.67 2.03
C LEU A 34 -6.51 29.14 1.58
N ARG A 35 -6.61 29.41 0.28
CA ARG A 35 -6.53 30.76 -0.28
C ARG A 35 -7.70 31.62 0.19
N LEU A 36 -8.92 31.11 0.13
CA LEU A 36 -10.14 31.77 0.63
C LEU A 36 -10.08 32.04 2.13
N ARG A 37 -9.56 31.09 2.92
CA ARG A 37 -9.39 31.27 4.38
C ARG A 37 -8.33 32.33 4.74
N LYS A 38 -7.32 32.48 3.89
CA LYS A 38 -6.27 33.50 4.04
C LYS A 38 -6.78 34.89 3.69
N THR A 39 -7.57 35.02 2.63
CA THR A 39 -8.03 36.32 2.09
C THR A 39 -9.35 36.81 2.70
N CYS A 40 -10.22 35.92 3.17
CA CYS A 40 -11.55 36.29 3.66
C CYS A 40 -11.75 35.93 5.14
N LYS A 41 -12.15 36.91 5.96
CA LYS A 41 -12.45 36.66 7.39
C LYS A 41 -13.72 35.82 7.60
N TRP A 42 -14.72 35.98 6.72
CA TRP A 42 -16.00 35.25 6.81
C TRP A 42 -15.87 33.77 6.44
N SER A 43 -14.98 33.41 5.50
CA SER A 43 -14.74 32.02 5.10
C SER A 43 -14.06 31.19 6.21
N ARG A 44 -13.40 31.82 7.17
CA ARG A 44 -12.83 31.12 8.35
C ARG A 44 -13.91 30.43 9.19
N ALA A 45 -15.12 30.98 9.22
CA ALA A 45 -16.26 30.39 9.92
C ALA A 45 -16.91 29.24 9.12
N LEU A 46 -16.76 29.24 7.78
CA LEU A 46 -17.30 28.17 6.91
C LEU A 46 -16.47 26.89 6.92
N PHE A 47 -15.16 27.01 7.19
CA PHE A 47 -14.25 25.87 7.33
C PHE A 47 -13.81 25.71 8.81
N GLY A 48 -14.79 25.73 9.71
CA GLY A 48 -14.60 25.37 11.12
C GLY A 48 -14.28 23.89 11.28
N ALA A 49 -13.90 23.49 12.50
CA ALA A 49 -13.54 22.09 12.78
C ALA A 49 -14.71 21.14 12.43
N ASP A 50 -15.94 21.50 12.78
CA ASP A 50 -17.10 20.63 12.57
C ASP A 50 -17.41 20.40 11.10
N GLN A 51 -17.30 21.43 10.25
CA GLN A 51 -17.48 21.28 8.80
C GLN A 51 -16.36 20.43 8.19
N LEU A 52 -15.12 20.61 8.63
CA LEU A 52 -13.99 19.83 8.11
C LEU A 52 -14.06 18.36 8.54
N ARG A 53 -14.51 18.07 9.76
CA ARG A 53 -14.81 16.69 10.22
C ARG A 53 -15.90 16.07 9.37
N HIS A 54 -17.00 16.80 9.13
CA HIS A 54 -18.07 16.30 8.29
C HIS A 54 -17.60 15.97 6.87
N LEU A 55 -16.78 16.82 6.25
CA LEU A 55 -16.18 16.55 4.95
C LEU A 55 -15.26 15.33 4.98
N LEU A 56 -14.38 15.24 5.99
CA LEU A 56 -13.46 14.11 6.12
C LEU A 56 -14.21 12.78 6.31
N SER A 57 -15.25 12.81 7.15
CA SER A 57 -16.17 11.69 7.35
C SER A 57 -16.82 11.25 6.03
N GLN A 58 -17.29 12.19 5.20
CA GLN A 58 -17.85 11.86 3.87
C GLN A 58 -16.86 11.11 3.00
N TRP A 59 -15.59 11.55 2.91
CA TRP A 59 -14.56 10.86 2.14
C TRP A 59 -14.26 9.44 2.67
N THR A 60 -14.47 9.22 3.97
CA THR A 60 -14.28 7.91 4.58
C THR A 60 -15.46 6.96 4.42
N THR A 61 -16.69 7.49 4.31
CA THR A 61 -17.91 6.68 4.27
C THR A 61 -18.53 6.55 2.89
N ASP A 62 -18.27 7.49 1.99
CA ASP A 62 -18.80 7.49 0.62
C ASP A 62 -17.95 6.59 -0.27
N ASP A 63 -18.59 5.61 -0.91
CA ASP A 63 -17.92 4.58 -1.70
C ASP A 63 -17.26 5.15 -2.98
N GLU A 64 -17.86 6.17 -3.61
CA GLU A 64 -17.30 6.79 -4.81
C GLU A 64 -16.05 7.60 -4.46
N LEU A 65 -16.12 8.41 -3.39
CA LEU A 65 -14.99 9.23 -2.94
C LEU A 65 -13.84 8.38 -2.38
N SER A 66 -14.17 7.34 -1.59
CA SER A 66 -13.18 6.38 -1.08
C SER A 66 -12.48 5.67 -2.25
N THR A 67 -13.25 5.21 -3.24
CA THR A 67 -12.69 4.56 -4.43
C THR A 67 -11.80 5.52 -5.24
N GLN A 68 -12.22 6.79 -5.39
CA GLN A 68 -11.42 7.80 -6.09
C GLN A 68 -10.10 8.11 -5.37
N ALA A 69 -10.10 8.13 -4.03
CA ALA A 69 -8.89 8.25 -3.23
C ALA A 69 -8.00 6.99 -3.28
N GLY A 70 -8.50 5.88 -3.83
CA GLY A 70 -7.85 4.58 -3.80
C GLY A 70 -7.88 3.93 -2.41
N LEU A 71 -8.75 4.41 -1.52
CA LEU A 71 -9.00 3.84 -0.21
C LEU A 71 -9.88 2.60 -0.40
N ARG A 72 -9.33 1.44 -0.04
CA ARG A 72 -10.05 0.16 -0.15
C ARG A 72 -10.87 -0.14 1.09
N TRP A 73 -11.93 -0.90 0.85
CA TRP A 73 -12.62 -1.65 1.89
C TRP A 73 -11.93 -3.00 2.06
N THR A 74 -11.78 -3.42 3.30
CA THR A 74 -11.35 -4.77 3.64
C THR A 74 -12.46 -5.76 3.27
N ALA A 75 -12.12 -7.05 3.13
CA ALA A 75 -13.08 -8.09 2.76
C ALA A 75 -14.30 -8.22 3.69
N ASN A 76 -14.25 -7.66 4.91
CA ASN A 76 -15.35 -7.65 5.87
C ASN A 76 -16.24 -6.38 5.76
N GLY A 77 -16.00 -5.52 4.76
CA GLY A 77 -16.78 -4.30 4.53
C GLY A 77 -16.37 -3.11 5.41
N GLN A 78 -15.19 -3.16 6.04
CA GLN A 78 -14.66 -2.07 6.84
C GLN A 78 -13.63 -1.25 6.06
N GLN A 79 -13.69 0.07 6.18
CA GLN A 79 -12.68 0.93 5.57
C GLN A 79 -11.30 0.66 6.17
N LEU A 80 -10.27 0.71 5.34
CA LEU A 80 -8.92 0.33 5.75
C LEU A 80 -8.18 1.44 6.51
N LEU A 81 -8.55 2.70 6.29
CA LEU A 81 -7.97 3.88 6.93
C LEU A 81 -9.08 4.75 7.53
N THR A 82 -8.81 5.35 8.68
CA THR A 82 -9.67 6.36 9.33
C THR A 82 -8.81 7.44 9.98
N PHE A 83 -9.42 8.55 10.38
CA PHE A 83 -8.71 9.66 11.03
C PHE A 83 -9.24 9.87 12.46
N ASP A 84 -8.36 10.21 13.38
CA ASP A 84 -8.73 10.65 14.74
C ASP A 84 -9.28 12.08 14.75
N GLU A 85 -10.35 12.30 14.01
CA GLU A 85 -10.89 13.62 13.71
C GLU A 85 -11.38 14.38 14.97
N GLN A 86 -11.75 13.66 16.03
CA GLN A 86 -12.19 14.28 17.29
C GLN A 86 -11.04 14.93 18.04
N GLN A 87 -9.82 14.38 17.94
CA GLN A 87 -8.61 14.92 18.57
C GLN A 87 -7.86 15.92 17.67
N MET A 88 -8.27 16.05 16.41
CA MET A 88 -7.64 16.92 15.43
C MET A 88 -8.11 18.38 15.56
N GLY A 89 -7.13 19.30 15.51
CA GLY A 89 -7.39 20.72 15.32
C GLY A 89 -7.70 21.03 13.86
N VAL A 90 -8.09 22.27 13.58
CA VAL A 90 -8.43 22.70 12.21
C VAL A 90 -7.27 22.52 11.22
N GLY A 91 -6.02 22.72 11.68
CA GLY A 91 -4.83 22.49 10.85
C GLY A 91 -4.66 21.02 10.47
N ASP A 92 -4.82 20.13 11.44
CA ASP A 92 -4.74 18.67 11.24
C ASP A 92 -5.84 18.16 10.32
N LEU A 93 -7.08 18.64 10.50
CA LEU A 93 -8.21 18.28 9.63
C LEU A 93 -7.99 18.70 8.18
N LEU A 94 -7.38 19.87 7.94
CA LEU A 94 -6.99 20.30 6.60
C LEU A 94 -5.85 19.43 6.03
N ALA A 95 -4.90 19.01 6.86
CA ALA A 95 -3.85 18.08 6.44
C ALA A 95 -4.40 16.70 6.08
N ALA A 96 -5.34 16.18 6.90
CA ALA A 96 -6.05 14.93 6.63
C ALA A 96 -6.80 14.99 5.30
N LEU A 97 -7.59 16.04 5.08
CA LEU A 97 -8.27 16.26 3.80
C LEU A 97 -7.29 16.36 2.63
N CYS A 98 -6.14 17.02 2.79
CA CYS A 98 -5.10 17.06 1.77
C CYS A 98 -4.61 15.67 1.39
N VAL A 99 -4.32 14.84 2.39
CA VAL A 99 -3.77 13.51 2.19
C VAL A 99 -4.80 12.58 1.53
N THR A 100 -6.08 12.73 1.90
CA THR A 100 -7.19 11.98 1.30
C THR A 100 -7.45 12.41 -0.14
N GLU A 101 -7.53 13.72 -0.42
CA GLU A 101 -7.77 14.28 -1.75
C GLU A 101 -6.65 13.93 -2.74
N MET A 102 -5.39 13.94 -2.27
CA MET A 102 -4.25 13.53 -3.11
C MET A 102 -4.33 12.07 -3.57
N GLY A 103 -5.11 11.24 -2.86
CA GLY A 103 -5.47 9.89 -3.25
C GLY A 103 -4.27 8.97 -3.49
N GLY A 104 -4.45 8.00 -4.40
CA GLY A 104 -3.42 7.05 -4.80
C GLY A 104 -2.99 6.13 -3.66
N TRP A 105 -3.95 5.74 -2.83
CA TRP A 105 -3.76 4.82 -1.70
C TRP A 105 -3.83 3.35 -2.10
N SER A 106 -4.11 3.02 -3.36
CA SER A 106 -4.30 1.64 -3.81
C SER A 106 -3.13 0.72 -3.47
N GLU A 107 -1.89 1.19 -3.71
CA GLU A 107 -0.67 0.43 -3.53
C GLU A 107 -0.39 0.16 -2.04
N MET A 108 -0.57 1.18 -1.20
CA MET A 108 -0.41 1.03 0.26
C MET A 108 -1.59 0.33 0.91
N SER A 109 -2.81 0.45 0.39
CA SER A 109 -3.99 -0.22 0.92
C SER A 109 -3.78 -1.73 0.89
N GLU A 110 -3.22 -2.29 -0.18
CA GLU A 110 -2.90 -3.73 -0.22
C GLU A 110 -1.85 -4.14 0.81
N ALA A 111 -0.83 -3.31 1.05
CA ALA A 111 0.20 -3.59 2.05
C ALA A 111 -0.33 -3.52 3.48
N ILE A 112 -1.21 -2.55 3.77
CA ILE A 112 -1.86 -2.40 5.07
C ILE A 112 -2.89 -3.52 5.30
N GLU A 113 -3.69 -3.88 4.28
CA GLU A 113 -4.64 -4.98 4.36
C GLU A 113 -3.91 -6.27 4.71
N LEU A 114 -2.82 -6.54 3.99
CA LEU A 114 -1.93 -7.66 4.27
C LEU A 114 -1.39 -7.62 5.70
N ALA A 115 -0.92 -6.47 6.19
CA ALA A 115 -0.45 -6.32 7.56
C ALA A 115 -1.55 -6.65 8.57
N GLY A 116 -2.78 -6.18 8.34
CA GLY A 116 -3.91 -6.51 9.20
C GLY A 116 -4.26 -7.99 9.18
N GLN A 117 -4.23 -8.63 8.02
CA GLN A 117 -4.44 -10.07 7.88
C GLN A 117 -3.34 -10.88 8.57
N CYS A 118 -2.09 -10.41 8.58
CA CYS A 118 -1.00 -11.03 9.33
C CYS A 118 -1.05 -10.77 10.85
N GLY A 119 -2.04 -10.02 11.34
CA GLY A 119 -2.11 -9.61 12.76
C GLY A 119 -1.05 -8.58 13.14
N ASN A 120 -0.38 -7.98 12.15
CA ASN A 120 0.65 -6.96 12.31
C ASN A 120 0.07 -5.54 12.32
N CYS A 121 -1.22 -5.35 12.05
CA CYS A 121 -1.82 -4.02 12.00
C CYS A 121 -3.27 -4.08 12.47
N GLN A 122 -3.69 -3.11 13.29
CA GLN A 122 -5.09 -2.99 13.67
C GLN A 122 -5.86 -2.24 12.58
N LEU A 123 -6.86 -2.90 12.00
CA LEU A 123 -7.76 -2.27 11.02
C LEU A 123 -9.05 -1.79 11.73
N PRO A 124 -9.52 -0.56 11.44
CA PRO A 124 -9.00 0.38 10.46
C PRO A 124 -7.75 1.09 11.02
N VAL A 125 -6.79 1.43 10.16
CA VAL A 125 -5.63 2.22 10.61
C VAL A 125 -6.11 3.62 10.95
N ARG A 126 -6.01 4.01 12.23
CA ARG A 126 -6.44 5.32 12.73
C ARG A 126 -5.27 6.30 12.71
N LEU A 127 -5.25 7.17 11.71
CA LEU A 127 -4.26 8.23 11.57
C LEU A 127 -4.52 9.37 12.56
N THR A 128 -3.47 9.78 13.26
CA THR A 128 -3.47 10.85 14.25
C THR A 128 -2.81 12.13 13.72
N SER A 129 -2.92 13.23 14.46
CA SER A 129 -2.17 14.46 14.15
C SER A 129 -0.65 14.20 14.11
N ALA A 130 -0.13 13.33 14.98
CA ALA A 130 1.30 12.99 14.99
C ALA A 130 1.75 12.31 13.68
N ASP A 131 0.90 11.46 13.10
CA ASP A 131 1.18 10.80 11.82
C ASP A 131 1.21 11.82 10.67
N LEU A 132 0.24 12.75 10.64
CA LEU A 132 0.18 13.82 9.63
C LEU A 132 1.38 14.78 9.72
N HIS A 133 1.87 15.04 10.94
CA HIS A 133 3.00 15.92 11.19
C HIS A 133 4.38 15.31 10.87
N GLN A 134 4.43 14.06 10.39
CA GLN A 134 5.63 13.49 9.79
C GLN A 134 6.14 14.28 8.58
N TYR A 135 5.28 15.11 7.99
CA TYR A 135 5.61 16.07 6.94
C TYR A 135 5.34 17.51 7.41
N PRO A 136 6.31 18.42 7.32
CA PRO A 136 6.13 19.80 7.78
C PRO A 136 5.17 20.62 6.90
N ASN A 137 4.93 20.20 5.65
CA ASN A 137 4.03 20.86 4.71
C ASN A 137 3.74 19.98 3.48
N LYS A 138 2.76 20.42 2.66
CA LYS A 138 2.36 19.76 1.41
C LYS A 138 3.53 19.61 0.42
N THR A 139 4.42 20.58 0.31
CA THR A 139 5.57 20.49 -0.60
C THR A 139 6.52 19.37 -0.21
N ALA A 140 6.80 19.21 1.08
CA ALA A 140 7.60 18.10 1.59
C ALA A 140 6.93 16.74 1.36
N TYR A 141 5.60 16.66 1.51
CA TYR A 141 4.82 15.47 1.19
C TYR A 141 4.92 15.09 -0.29
N LEU A 142 4.74 16.08 -1.18
CA LEU A 142 4.79 15.87 -2.64
C LEU A 142 6.20 15.64 -3.19
N ALA A 143 7.25 16.00 -2.44
CA ALA A 143 8.64 15.78 -2.84
C ALA A 143 9.07 14.31 -2.74
N ALA A 144 8.41 13.52 -1.88
CA ALA A 144 8.67 12.09 -1.74
C ALA A 144 7.81 11.28 -2.74
N PRO A 145 8.27 10.08 -3.16
CA PRO A 145 7.39 9.10 -3.79
C PRO A 145 6.15 8.88 -2.92
N ARG A 146 4.96 8.92 -3.52
CA ARG A 146 3.68 8.93 -2.79
C ARG A 146 3.56 7.75 -1.82
N VAL A 147 3.92 6.54 -2.26
CA VAL A 147 3.87 5.33 -1.41
C VAL A 147 4.82 5.45 -0.22
N LEU A 148 5.97 6.10 -0.37
CA LEU A 148 6.89 6.35 0.74
C LEU A 148 6.30 7.35 1.74
N ALA A 149 5.59 8.38 1.24
CA ALA A 149 4.92 9.35 2.10
C ALA A 149 3.78 8.75 2.89
N GLN A 150 2.97 7.93 2.24
CA GLN A 150 1.92 7.14 2.88
C GLN A 150 2.52 6.17 3.91
N LEU A 151 3.59 5.44 3.55
CA LEU A 151 4.30 4.53 4.44
C LEU A 151 4.85 5.22 5.68
N LYS A 152 5.33 6.47 5.57
CA LYS A 152 5.80 7.23 6.73
C LYS A 152 4.67 7.53 7.73
N MET A 153 3.43 7.68 7.25
CA MET A 153 2.25 7.92 8.10
C MET A 153 1.66 6.61 8.67
N VAL A 154 1.54 5.55 7.85
CA VAL A 154 0.88 4.30 8.27
C VAL A 154 1.84 3.27 8.84
N GLY A 155 3.12 3.35 8.51
CA GLY A 155 4.15 2.40 8.92
C GLY A 155 4.26 2.23 10.44
N PRO A 156 4.18 3.31 11.25
CA PRO A 156 4.15 3.19 12.71
C PRO A 156 3.00 2.34 13.26
N HIS A 157 1.93 2.12 12.48
CA HIS A 157 0.78 1.28 12.83
C HIS A 157 0.94 -0.19 12.40
N ILE A 158 2.04 -0.52 11.69
CA ILE A 158 2.42 -1.89 11.36
C ILE A 158 3.39 -2.36 12.46
N ASP A 159 2.86 -3.11 13.43
CA ASP A 159 3.56 -3.64 14.61
C ASP A 159 4.11 -5.04 14.35
N PHE A 160 5.42 -5.19 14.58
CA PHE A 160 6.16 -6.44 14.50
C PHE A 160 6.45 -7.04 15.90
N GLY A 161 5.77 -6.54 16.93
CA GLY A 161 5.96 -6.95 18.31
C GLY A 161 7.26 -6.42 18.90
N ASN A 162 7.42 -6.62 20.22
CA ASN A 162 8.59 -6.18 20.99
C ASN A 162 8.93 -4.69 20.85
N GLY A 163 7.92 -3.85 20.57
CA GLY A 163 8.07 -2.41 20.37
C GLY A 163 8.68 -2.01 19.03
N VAL A 164 8.78 -2.94 18.06
CA VAL A 164 9.29 -2.65 16.71
C VAL A 164 8.13 -2.46 15.75
N THR A 165 8.04 -1.30 15.11
CA THR A 165 7.05 -1.01 14.06
C THR A 165 7.74 -0.70 12.73
N PHE A 166 6.98 -0.62 11.62
CA PHE A 166 7.54 -0.21 10.34
C PHE A 166 7.83 1.30 10.33
N GLN A 167 8.97 1.71 10.86
CA GLN A 167 9.37 3.12 10.86
C GLN A 167 10.41 3.41 9.78
N LEU A 168 10.34 4.63 9.25
CA LEU A 168 11.34 5.19 8.33
C LEU A 168 12.14 6.27 9.04
N PHE A 169 13.45 6.16 9.02
CA PHE A 169 14.37 7.08 9.70
C PHE A 169 15.27 7.76 8.67
N GLN A 170 15.28 9.09 8.67
CA GLN A 170 16.19 9.86 7.83
C GLN A 170 17.52 10.07 8.58
N TYR A 171 18.60 9.50 8.06
CA TYR A 171 19.94 9.67 8.60
C TYR A 171 20.85 10.29 7.53
N GLY A 172 21.06 11.61 7.61
CA GLY A 172 21.79 12.36 6.57
C GLY A 172 21.11 12.21 5.22
N ASN A 173 21.83 11.65 4.23
CA ASN A 173 21.31 11.36 2.89
C ASN A 173 20.78 9.94 2.73
N THR A 174 20.79 9.14 3.79
CA THR A 174 20.34 7.74 3.77
C THR A 174 18.99 7.61 4.46
N LEU A 175 18.16 6.73 3.92
CA LEU A 175 16.89 6.35 4.52
C LEU A 175 17.05 4.97 5.14
N ARG A 176 16.65 4.80 6.39
CA ARG A 176 16.62 3.51 7.09
C ARG A 176 15.20 3.07 7.34
N ALA A 177 14.97 1.77 7.42
CA ALA A 177 13.66 1.19 7.72
C ALA A 177 13.74 0.18 8.88
N ILE A 178 12.66 0.08 9.66
CA ILE A 178 12.49 -0.82 10.82
C ILE A 178 13.35 -0.42 12.02
N GLN A 179 14.65 -0.21 11.85
CA GLN A 179 15.58 0.20 12.90
C GLN A 179 16.45 1.37 12.44
N ASP A 180 16.67 2.36 13.32
CA ASP A 180 17.62 3.44 13.06
C ASP A 180 19.06 3.00 13.37
N GLN A 181 19.55 2.03 12.60
CA GLN A 181 20.88 1.44 12.76
C GLN A 181 21.56 1.24 11.42
N ALA A 182 22.90 1.21 11.43
CA ALA A 182 23.68 0.88 10.25
C ALA A 182 23.34 -0.52 9.74
N GLY A 183 23.17 -0.66 8.43
CA GLY A 183 22.76 -1.89 7.75
C GLY A 183 21.26 -1.95 7.42
N PHE A 184 20.44 -1.17 8.12
CA PHE A 184 19.00 -1.06 7.85
C PHE A 184 18.67 0.03 6.81
N GLU A 185 19.65 0.42 5.98
CA GLU A 185 19.42 1.34 4.88
C GLU A 185 18.57 0.73 3.77
N ILE A 186 17.74 1.57 3.17
CA ILE A 186 17.01 1.29 1.94
C ILE A 186 17.43 2.31 0.88
N ASP A 187 17.72 1.82 -0.32
CA ASP A 187 18.01 2.65 -1.48
C ASP A 187 16.72 2.75 -2.31
N ILE A 188 16.19 3.97 -2.41
CA ILE A 188 14.95 4.26 -3.13
C ILE A 188 15.30 4.57 -4.57
N ASN A 189 14.66 3.86 -5.49
CA ASN A 189 14.86 3.98 -6.93
C ASN A 189 16.32 3.70 -7.36
N PRO A 190 16.95 2.60 -6.87
CA PRO A 190 18.35 2.31 -7.11
C PRO A 190 18.67 2.19 -8.60
N PRO A 191 19.91 2.43 -9.05
CA PRO A 191 20.29 2.06 -10.40
C PRO A 191 20.15 0.54 -10.57
N LEU A 192 19.41 0.15 -11.60
CA LEU A 192 19.18 -1.25 -11.96
C LEU A 192 19.98 -1.58 -13.24
N PRO A 193 20.54 -2.80 -13.36
CA PRO A 193 21.23 -3.23 -14.58
C PRO A 193 20.33 -3.14 -15.83
N PRO A 194 20.90 -2.95 -17.04
CA PRO A 194 20.13 -3.01 -18.28
C PRO A 194 19.31 -4.31 -18.38
N ASN A 195 18.07 -4.20 -18.85
CA ASN A 195 17.11 -5.32 -18.97
C ASN A 195 16.64 -5.92 -17.63
N HIS A 196 16.83 -5.24 -16.51
CA HIS A 196 16.26 -5.68 -15.25
C HIS A 196 14.72 -5.70 -15.34
N PRO A 197 14.01 -6.76 -14.89
CA PRO A 197 12.56 -6.88 -15.04
C PRO A 197 11.75 -5.73 -14.43
N TYR A 198 12.31 -5.03 -13.45
CA TYR A 198 11.66 -3.88 -12.79
C TYR A 198 11.88 -2.56 -13.53
N GLN A 199 12.80 -2.48 -14.51
CA GLN A 199 12.99 -1.25 -15.28
C GLN A 199 11.76 -0.91 -16.12
N GLN A 200 11.15 -1.91 -16.77
CA GLN A 200 9.96 -1.76 -17.61
C GLN A 200 8.72 -1.31 -16.82
N HIS A 201 8.69 -1.55 -15.50
CA HIS A 201 7.51 -1.29 -14.66
C HIS A 201 7.75 -0.24 -13.58
N ARG A 202 8.87 0.49 -13.64
CA ARG A 202 9.23 1.50 -12.64
C ARG A 202 8.18 2.62 -12.60
N GLN A 203 7.54 2.79 -11.45
CA GLN A 203 6.58 3.87 -11.20
C GLN A 203 7.22 4.99 -10.36
N PRO A 204 7.10 6.27 -10.74
CA PRO A 204 7.64 7.37 -9.95
C PRO A 204 7.08 7.46 -8.52
N HIS A 205 5.81 7.08 -8.35
CA HIS A 205 5.10 7.16 -7.07
C HIS A 205 5.29 5.93 -6.17
N ASP A 206 5.74 4.81 -6.74
CA ASP A 206 6.02 3.54 -6.05
C ASP A 206 7.30 2.90 -6.64
N PRO A 207 8.47 3.57 -6.50
CA PRO A 207 9.67 3.16 -7.21
C PRO A 207 10.28 1.86 -6.64
N PRO A 208 11.15 1.17 -7.41
CA PRO A 208 11.92 0.04 -6.92
C PRO A 208 12.71 0.38 -5.65
N VAL A 209 12.91 -0.60 -4.78
CA VAL A 209 13.67 -0.44 -3.53
C VAL A 209 14.77 -1.49 -3.50
N ARG A 210 15.97 -1.12 -3.05
CA ARG A 210 17.02 -2.09 -2.71
C ARG A 210 17.22 -2.13 -1.20
N SER A 211 17.20 -3.32 -0.62
CA SER A 211 17.38 -3.50 0.84
C SER A 211 18.05 -4.82 1.17
N ARG A 212 18.73 -4.85 2.32
CA ARG A 212 19.28 -6.07 2.95
C ARG A 212 18.43 -6.54 4.13
N ILE A 213 17.36 -5.83 4.47
CA ILE A 213 16.57 -6.11 5.66
C ILE A 213 15.76 -7.38 5.44
N ALA A 214 15.87 -8.32 6.38
CA ALA A 214 15.03 -9.50 6.45
C ALA A 214 14.69 -9.83 7.91
N HIS A 215 13.65 -10.63 8.10
CA HIS A 215 13.30 -11.22 9.38
C HIS A 215 13.51 -12.73 9.35
N ALA A 216 14.07 -13.31 10.40
CA ALA A 216 14.22 -14.76 10.56
C ALA A 216 13.71 -15.25 11.92
N PRO A 217 13.05 -16.43 11.99
CA PRO A 217 12.39 -16.91 13.21
C PRO A 217 13.25 -16.88 14.49
N ALA A 218 14.52 -17.28 14.40
CA ALA A 218 15.41 -17.42 15.55
C ALA A 218 16.31 -16.20 15.80
N LEU A 219 16.47 -15.33 14.80
CA LEU A 219 17.44 -14.23 14.82
C LEU A 219 16.77 -12.85 14.83
N GLY A 220 15.46 -12.79 14.59
CA GLY A 220 14.72 -11.54 14.46
C GLY A 220 15.13 -10.78 13.20
N TRP A 221 15.22 -9.46 13.33
CA TRP A 221 15.65 -8.55 12.26
C TRP A 221 17.14 -8.69 12.00
N GLN A 222 17.50 -8.96 10.75
CA GLN A 222 18.89 -9.17 10.35
C GLN A 222 19.15 -8.69 8.93
N LEU A 223 20.44 -8.67 8.58
CA LEU A 223 20.91 -8.29 7.25
C LEU A 223 21.16 -9.55 6.41
N THR A 224 20.59 -9.59 5.21
CA THR A 224 20.93 -10.60 4.21
C THR A 224 22.33 -10.35 3.66
N TRP A 225 23.01 -11.42 3.25
CA TRP A 225 24.38 -11.35 2.73
C TRP A 225 24.49 -10.50 1.45
N GLY A 226 23.42 -10.44 0.65
CA GLY A 226 23.30 -9.57 -0.52
C GLY A 226 22.08 -8.65 -0.43
N ALA A 227 22.16 -7.51 -1.12
CA ALA A 227 21.02 -6.60 -1.23
C ALA A 227 20.04 -7.14 -2.27
N ARG A 228 18.75 -7.15 -1.93
CA ARG A 228 17.68 -7.57 -2.83
C ARG A 228 17.03 -6.35 -3.44
N ASP A 229 16.76 -6.44 -4.73
CA ASP A 229 15.92 -5.47 -5.43
C ASP A 229 14.47 -5.92 -5.30
N TYR A 230 13.62 -4.98 -4.91
CA TYR A 230 12.17 -5.07 -4.84
C TYR A 230 11.60 -4.25 -5.98
N ALA A 231 10.50 -4.74 -6.55
CA ALA A 231 9.91 -4.11 -7.72
C ALA A 231 9.34 -2.72 -7.42
N SER A 232 8.94 -2.50 -6.16
CA SER A 232 8.34 -1.27 -5.66
C SER A 232 8.47 -1.11 -4.13
N VAL A 233 8.17 0.08 -3.60
CA VAL A 233 8.11 0.32 -2.14
C VAL A 233 7.01 -0.53 -1.52
N SER A 234 5.82 -0.58 -2.13
CA SER A 234 4.72 -1.41 -1.64
C SER A 234 5.09 -2.90 -1.58
N SER A 235 5.80 -3.43 -2.60
CA SER A 235 6.27 -4.82 -2.62
C SER A 235 7.31 -5.11 -1.54
N PHE A 236 8.17 -4.13 -1.22
CA PHE A 236 9.12 -4.22 -0.11
C PHE A 236 8.38 -4.31 1.23
N VAL A 237 7.39 -3.45 1.47
CA VAL A 237 6.57 -3.49 2.70
C VAL A 237 5.86 -4.84 2.84
N LYS A 238 5.20 -5.31 1.77
CA LYS A 238 4.54 -6.63 1.76
C LYS A 238 5.51 -7.75 2.08
N ARG A 239 6.73 -7.72 1.52
CA ARG A 239 7.77 -8.70 1.85
C ARG A 239 8.09 -8.69 3.34
N ILE A 240 8.37 -7.52 3.91
CA ILE A 240 8.77 -7.37 5.30
C ILE A 240 7.69 -7.90 6.25
N VAL A 241 6.43 -7.51 6.02
CA VAL A 241 5.28 -8.00 6.79
C VAL A 241 5.23 -9.53 6.77
N LEU A 242 5.37 -10.11 5.58
CA LEU A 242 5.25 -11.54 5.44
C LEU A 242 6.48 -12.32 5.94
N ASP A 243 7.68 -11.76 5.86
CA ASP A 243 8.89 -12.36 6.45
C ASP A 243 8.79 -12.37 7.98
N HIS A 244 8.25 -11.30 8.57
CA HIS A 244 7.93 -11.26 9.99
C HIS A 244 6.88 -12.31 10.36
N PHE A 245 5.75 -12.33 9.65
CA PHE A 245 4.68 -13.31 9.87
C PHE A 245 5.20 -14.75 9.79
N SER A 246 5.98 -15.05 8.75
CA SER A 246 6.61 -16.36 8.58
C SER A 246 7.62 -16.71 9.68
N GLY A 247 8.25 -15.71 10.29
CA GLY A 247 9.18 -15.90 11.39
C GLY A 247 8.52 -16.15 12.73
N THR A 248 7.30 -15.64 12.92
CA THR A 248 6.61 -15.62 14.21
C THR A 248 5.44 -16.59 14.30
N HIS A 249 4.97 -17.11 13.18
CA HIS A 249 3.83 -18.02 13.12
C HIS A 249 4.24 -19.39 12.58
N GLN A 250 3.59 -20.44 13.07
CA GLN A 250 3.70 -21.75 12.47
C GLN A 250 2.95 -21.75 11.13
N ILE A 251 3.72 -21.82 10.04
CA ILE A 251 3.17 -21.90 8.69
C ILE A 251 3.51 -23.25 8.08
N ASN A 252 2.60 -23.77 7.26
CA ASN A 252 2.90 -24.88 6.38
C ASN A 252 3.38 -24.33 5.05
N SER A 253 4.35 -24.99 4.43
CA SER A 253 4.84 -24.57 3.12
C SER A 253 5.14 -25.75 2.21
N THR A 254 5.12 -25.50 0.91
CA THR A 254 5.57 -26.44 -0.11
C THR A 254 6.32 -25.68 -1.20
N TYR A 255 7.37 -26.30 -1.74
CA TYR A 255 8.30 -25.70 -2.68
C TYR A 255 8.50 -26.61 -3.89
N ARG A 256 8.53 -26.04 -5.09
CA ARG A 256 8.91 -26.79 -6.30
C ARG A 256 9.55 -25.88 -7.34
N MET A 257 10.57 -26.40 -8.02
CA MET A 257 11.10 -25.78 -9.22
C MET A 257 10.22 -26.15 -10.42
N ILE A 258 9.67 -25.15 -11.11
CA ILE A 258 8.85 -25.36 -12.30
C ILE A 258 9.48 -24.61 -13.46
N ASN A 259 9.56 -25.25 -14.63
CA ASN A 259 10.02 -24.57 -15.83
C ASN A 259 9.09 -23.39 -16.16
N ARG A 260 9.65 -22.18 -16.27
CA ARG A 260 8.90 -20.93 -16.45
C ARG A 260 8.14 -20.86 -17.78
N HIS A 261 8.51 -21.70 -18.73
CA HIS A 261 7.91 -21.79 -20.06
C HIS A 261 6.74 -22.79 -20.12
N VAL A 262 6.43 -23.49 -19.02
CA VAL A 262 5.26 -24.37 -18.90
C VAL A 262 3.96 -23.59 -19.11
N ASP A 263 2.95 -24.28 -19.64
CA ASP A 263 1.60 -23.75 -19.86
C ASP A 263 1.63 -22.46 -20.68
N ASN A 264 2.26 -22.52 -21.86
CA ASN A 264 2.39 -21.39 -22.79
C ASN A 264 3.02 -20.15 -22.15
N ASN A 265 4.10 -20.32 -21.37
CA ASN A 265 4.76 -19.23 -20.65
C ASN A 265 3.89 -18.55 -19.59
N ARG A 266 2.86 -19.23 -19.05
CA ARG A 266 2.00 -18.64 -18.00
C ARG A 266 2.80 -18.20 -16.78
N LEU A 267 3.71 -19.03 -16.28
CA LEU A 267 4.59 -18.64 -15.17
C LEU A 267 5.47 -17.45 -15.53
N GLN A 268 6.12 -17.49 -16.70
CA GLN A 268 6.91 -16.35 -17.19
C GLN A 268 6.07 -15.07 -17.27
N THR A 269 4.81 -15.17 -17.69
CA THR A 269 3.87 -14.05 -17.81
C THR A 269 3.53 -13.49 -16.44
N ILE A 270 3.17 -14.35 -15.49
CA ILE A 270 2.93 -13.96 -14.09
C ILE A 270 4.14 -13.21 -13.54
N VAL A 271 5.36 -13.71 -13.76
CA VAL A 271 6.59 -13.05 -13.28
C VAL A 271 7.13 -11.91 -14.15
N THR A 272 6.47 -11.56 -15.25
CA THR A 272 6.87 -10.39 -16.06
C THR A 272 5.80 -9.31 -16.09
N GLN A 273 4.62 -9.58 -15.54
CA GLN A 273 3.59 -8.57 -15.33
C GLN A 273 4.05 -7.50 -14.34
N SER A 274 3.50 -6.30 -14.50
CA SER A 274 3.76 -5.18 -13.61
C SER A 274 3.28 -5.52 -12.19
N PRO A 275 4.12 -5.34 -11.16
CA PRO A 275 3.71 -5.49 -9.76
C PRO A 275 2.66 -4.43 -9.35
N HIS A 276 2.43 -3.41 -10.19
CA HIS A 276 1.52 -2.29 -9.92
C HIS A 276 0.13 -2.46 -10.55
N THR A 277 -0.04 -3.44 -11.43
CA THR A 277 -1.38 -3.83 -11.87
C THR A 277 -2.01 -4.66 -10.76
N SER A 278 -3.30 -4.41 -10.46
CA SER A 278 -4.12 -5.10 -9.44
C SER A 278 -4.29 -6.62 -9.65
N GLY A 279 -3.40 -7.26 -10.42
CA GLY A 279 -3.30 -8.69 -10.63
C GLY A 279 -1.91 -9.18 -11.05
N GLY A 280 -0.83 -8.40 -10.89
CA GLY A 280 0.53 -8.79 -11.28
C GLY A 280 1.47 -9.05 -10.09
N MET A 281 2.24 -10.15 -10.16
CA MET A 281 3.35 -10.57 -9.28
C MET A 281 3.08 -10.80 -7.78
N HIS A 282 1.93 -10.39 -7.26
CA HIS A 282 1.41 -10.81 -5.97
C HIS A 282 -0.06 -11.13 -6.17
N HIS A 283 -0.37 -12.33 -6.65
CA HIS A 283 -1.74 -12.83 -6.56
C HIS A 283 -2.03 -13.15 -5.09
N ASP A 284 -2.33 -12.10 -4.33
CA ASP A 284 -2.76 -12.15 -2.95
C ASP A 284 -4.21 -12.64 -2.91
N ILE A 285 -4.41 -13.91 -3.27
CA ILE A 285 -5.68 -14.57 -3.02
C ILE A 285 -5.71 -14.91 -1.53
N ASN A 286 -6.20 -13.96 -0.74
CA ASN A 286 -6.33 -14.04 0.72
C ASN A 286 -4.99 -14.40 1.42
N PRO A 287 -4.15 -13.40 1.76
CA PRO A 287 -2.84 -13.56 2.38
C PRO A 287 -2.71 -14.59 3.52
N LEU A 288 -3.80 -14.88 4.23
CA LEU A 288 -3.81 -15.91 5.27
C LEU A 288 -3.83 -17.35 4.71
N ARG A 289 -4.30 -17.59 3.49
CA ARG A 289 -4.53 -18.97 3.00
C ARG A 289 -3.60 -19.43 1.90
N CYS A 290 -3.08 -18.55 1.03
CA CYS A 290 -2.16 -18.99 0.00
C CYS A 290 -1.23 -17.86 -0.46
N ARG A 291 0.08 -18.02 -0.26
CA ARG A 291 1.09 -17.14 -0.86
C ARG A 291 1.74 -17.83 -2.05
N LEU A 292 2.09 -17.10 -3.10
CA LEU A 292 2.93 -17.60 -4.19
C LEU A 292 4.17 -16.72 -4.27
N HIS A 293 5.33 -17.28 -3.95
CA HIS A 293 6.59 -16.63 -4.31
C HIS A 293 7.14 -17.24 -5.57
N PHE A 294 7.64 -16.38 -6.44
CA PHE A 294 8.51 -16.76 -7.54
C PHE A 294 9.90 -16.24 -7.24
N ALA A 295 10.80 -17.13 -6.81
CA ALA A 295 12.21 -16.81 -6.71
C ALA A 295 12.90 -17.22 -8.01
N SER A 296 13.41 -16.23 -8.74
CA SER A 296 14.49 -16.45 -9.69
C SER A 296 15.75 -16.64 -8.86
N SER A 297 16.29 -17.87 -8.79
CA SER A 297 17.58 -18.08 -8.13
C SER A 297 18.66 -17.35 -8.92
N HIS A 298 19.06 -16.17 -8.47
CA HIS A 298 20.33 -15.56 -8.87
C HIS A 298 21.25 -15.67 -7.66
N PRO A 299 22.30 -16.51 -7.72
CA PRO A 299 23.36 -16.40 -6.75
C PRO A 299 24.01 -15.02 -6.92
N ASP A 300 24.07 -14.26 -5.83
CA ASP A 300 24.76 -12.99 -5.76
C ASP A 300 26.24 -13.13 -6.13
N GLY A 301 26.75 -12.11 -6.81
CA GLY A 301 28.17 -11.75 -6.78
C GLY A 301 29.00 -12.09 -8.02
N HIS A 302 29.13 -11.08 -8.89
CA HIS A 302 30.14 -10.91 -9.96
C HIS A 302 29.91 -11.64 -11.31
N ARG A 303 29.64 -10.78 -12.31
CA ARG A 303 29.71 -10.91 -13.78
C ARG A 303 28.46 -11.32 -14.58
N PRO A 304 28.31 -10.73 -15.79
CA PRO A 304 27.11 -10.80 -16.61
C PRO A 304 27.14 -12.06 -17.47
N SER A 305 26.81 -13.19 -16.87
CA SER A 305 26.14 -14.23 -17.62
C SER A 305 24.80 -14.41 -16.94
N LEU A 306 23.78 -13.69 -17.43
CA LEU A 306 22.39 -14.07 -17.26
C LEU A 306 22.26 -15.49 -17.82
N ARG A 307 22.62 -16.51 -17.03
CA ARG A 307 22.12 -17.85 -17.29
C ARG A 307 20.62 -17.70 -17.09
N ARG A 308 19.88 -17.68 -18.20
CA ARG A 308 18.43 -17.85 -18.19
C ARG A 308 18.15 -19.05 -17.29
N VAL A 309 17.68 -18.80 -16.09
CA VAL A 309 17.21 -19.87 -15.24
C VAL A 309 15.88 -20.26 -15.84
N ASP A 310 15.85 -21.39 -16.56
CA ASP A 310 14.63 -21.87 -17.21
C ASP A 310 13.60 -22.34 -16.18
N HIS A 311 13.98 -22.45 -14.91
CA HIS A 311 13.13 -22.85 -13.81
C HIS A 311 12.92 -21.72 -12.81
N LEU A 312 11.70 -21.58 -12.32
CA LEU A 312 11.32 -20.68 -11.23
C LEU A 312 11.02 -21.51 -9.98
N GLY A 313 11.54 -21.07 -8.84
CA GLY A 313 11.14 -21.62 -7.55
C GLY A 313 9.77 -21.08 -7.19
N VAL A 314 8.76 -21.96 -7.17
CA VAL A 314 7.42 -21.65 -6.68
C VAL A 314 7.35 -22.10 -5.23
N LEU A 315 7.00 -21.18 -4.34
CA LEU A 315 6.87 -21.47 -2.90
C LEU A 315 5.49 -21.02 -2.43
N ILE A 316 4.76 -21.97 -1.83
CA ILE A 316 3.43 -21.74 -1.29
C ILE A 316 3.44 -21.85 0.21
N TYR A 317 2.87 -20.85 0.87
CA TYR A 317 2.66 -20.81 2.32
C TYR A 317 1.17 -20.83 2.64
N THR A 318 0.82 -21.48 3.75
CA THR A 318 -0.56 -21.49 4.26
C THR A 318 -0.63 -21.53 5.79
N THR A 319 -1.64 -20.83 6.32
CA THR A 319 -2.10 -20.92 7.72
C THR A 319 -3.32 -21.83 7.88
N GLU A 320 -3.82 -22.41 6.78
CA GLU A 320 -4.92 -23.36 6.82
C GLU A 320 -4.57 -24.52 7.75
N SER A 321 -5.47 -24.81 8.71
CA SER A 321 -5.32 -25.98 9.57
C SER A 321 -5.35 -27.23 8.72
N ALA A 322 -4.37 -28.12 8.94
CA ALA A 322 -4.31 -29.38 8.21
C ALA A 322 -5.57 -30.21 8.48
N VAL A 323 -6.25 -30.64 7.42
CA VAL A 323 -7.35 -31.59 7.53
C VAL A 323 -6.78 -32.94 7.96
N PHE A 324 -7.35 -33.53 9.01
CA PHE A 324 -6.95 -34.84 9.52
C PHE A 324 -7.58 -35.98 8.70
N GLY A 325 -6.85 -37.08 8.52
CA GLY A 325 -7.37 -38.33 7.93
C GLY A 325 -7.51 -38.37 6.40
N VAL A 326 -7.02 -37.36 5.67
CA VAL A 326 -7.20 -37.24 4.20
C VAL A 326 -5.92 -37.53 3.39
N GLY A 327 -4.94 -38.19 4.01
CA GLY A 327 -3.62 -38.49 3.42
C GLY A 327 -2.65 -37.30 3.47
N ASP A 328 -1.38 -37.57 3.17
CA ASP A 328 -0.28 -36.61 3.40
C ASP A 328 -0.09 -35.57 2.30
N ALA A 329 -0.75 -35.72 1.15
CA ALA A 329 -0.63 -34.80 0.03
C ALA A 329 -1.10 -33.39 0.42
N PHE A 330 -0.31 -32.37 0.06
CA PHE A 330 -0.57 -30.97 0.42
C PHE A 330 -1.98 -30.51 0.04
N LYS A 331 -2.44 -30.85 -1.18
CA LYS A 331 -3.77 -30.48 -1.67
C LYS A 331 -4.93 -31.09 -0.88
N ASN A 332 -4.70 -32.24 -0.23
CA ASN A 332 -5.70 -32.88 0.62
C ASN A 332 -5.70 -32.26 2.01
N ARG A 333 -4.51 -31.99 2.57
CA ARG A 333 -4.36 -31.36 3.89
C ARG A 333 -4.79 -29.90 3.91
N PHE A 334 -4.64 -29.19 2.79
CA PHE A 334 -4.90 -27.76 2.66
C PHE A 334 -5.77 -27.44 1.42
N PRO A 335 -7.02 -27.92 1.38
CA PRO A 335 -7.88 -27.84 0.20
C PRO A 335 -8.31 -26.41 -0.17
N VAL A 336 -8.35 -25.47 0.78
CA VAL A 336 -8.62 -24.07 0.45
C VAL A 336 -7.41 -23.48 -0.24
N THR A 337 -6.22 -23.62 0.35
CA THR A 337 -4.93 -23.18 -0.20
C THR A 337 -4.74 -23.69 -1.62
N TYR A 338 -4.97 -24.98 -1.84
CA TYR A 338 -4.86 -25.60 -3.16
C TYR A 338 -5.78 -24.95 -4.19
N ARG A 339 -7.05 -24.67 -3.84
CA ARG A 339 -8.00 -24.03 -4.77
C ARG A 339 -7.55 -22.62 -5.15
N LEU A 340 -7.06 -21.84 -4.18
CA LEU A 340 -6.55 -20.49 -4.43
C LEU A 340 -5.28 -20.53 -5.28
N ALA A 341 -4.31 -21.38 -4.91
CA ALA A 341 -3.10 -21.60 -5.71
C ALA A 341 -3.44 -22.00 -7.14
N ARG A 342 -4.43 -22.88 -7.32
CA ARG A 342 -4.85 -23.38 -8.62
C ARG A 342 -5.47 -22.31 -9.51
N ALA A 343 -6.28 -21.40 -8.93
CA ALA A 343 -6.83 -20.28 -9.67
C ALA A 343 -5.74 -19.39 -10.28
N VAL A 344 -4.64 -19.18 -9.53
CA VAL A 344 -3.49 -18.39 -10.00
C VAL A 344 -2.65 -19.16 -11.01
N LEU A 345 -2.15 -20.32 -10.59
CA LEU A 345 -1.18 -21.11 -11.34
C LEU A 345 -1.79 -21.71 -12.60
N GLY A 346 -3.11 -21.89 -12.66
CA GLY A 346 -3.76 -22.64 -13.72
C GLY A 346 -3.61 -24.15 -13.54
N ASP A 347 -4.40 -24.92 -14.28
CA ASP A 347 -4.54 -26.36 -14.08
C ASP A 347 -3.23 -27.13 -14.31
N VAL A 348 -2.51 -26.80 -15.39
CA VAL A 348 -1.28 -27.50 -15.79
C VAL A 348 -0.18 -27.33 -14.73
N ILE A 349 0.10 -26.08 -14.35
CA ILE A 349 1.16 -25.78 -13.37
C ILE A 349 0.78 -26.30 -11.98
N SER A 350 -0.50 -26.25 -11.62
CA SER A 350 -0.98 -26.78 -10.33
C SER A 350 -0.82 -28.29 -10.22
N ALA A 351 -1.16 -29.02 -11.29
CA ALA A 351 -0.93 -30.47 -11.34
C ALA A 351 0.57 -30.80 -11.24
N MET A 352 1.43 -30.03 -11.91
CA MET A 352 2.88 -30.17 -11.77
C MET A 352 3.39 -29.81 -10.38
N PHE A 353 2.75 -28.87 -9.68
CA PHE A 353 3.19 -28.42 -8.37
C PHE A 353 2.75 -29.38 -7.26
N PHE A 354 1.46 -29.68 -7.18
CA PHE A 354 0.84 -30.46 -6.11
C PHE A 354 0.72 -31.96 -6.38
N GLY A 355 0.97 -32.39 -7.62
CA GLY A 355 0.76 -33.77 -8.06
C GLY A 355 -0.67 -34.05 -8.54
N PRO A 356 -0.86 -35.14 -9.32
CA PRO A 356 -2.13 -35.55 -9.90
C PRO A 356 -3.18 -35.85 -8.83
#